data_AF-A0A2M9CEQ8-F1
#
_entry.id   AF-A0A2M9CEQ8-F1
#
_cell.length_a   1.000
_cell.length_b   1.000
_cell.length_c   1.000
_cell.angle_alpha   90.00
_cell.angle_beta   90.00
_cell.angle_gamma   90.00
#
_symmetry.space_group_name_H-M   'P 1'
#
loop_
_entity.id
_entity.type
_entity.pdbx_description
1 polymer ?
#
loop_
_entity_poly.entity_id
_entity_poly.type
_entity_poly.pdbx_seq_one_letter_code
_entity_poly.pdbx_strand_id
1 'polypeptide(L)'
;MTPRHPRRGAAVALAATVAIAASALAAPAVAAPAPAAKAPVVDGPAEINGFRSVGYFQAHAPNPEGRNYQVADIIRSGAIDDLTHINYSFGNVTTDLVCDIVDVEGEGDPENDFTRTVSAKDSVDGKADKKNQKLAGNFNQLKKLKKVSPDTKIMISLGGWTWSDNFSDAASTEAGRKKLVKSCVDLYIKGNLPEIDGKGGKGVAKGIFDGIDIDWEWPAADGEQPSPRPAEDKANFLALLQEFRTQLDAYGAKTGEDYLLSGFAPAGWAPRTNGGWVDPIAVEAFDYINVQGYDYHGGWVGNRTGHQGNLHVYDWPVDPTAPDGAQTQANWGLAADGLMNAYKAAGYSGDQLNLGMAMYGQGWEGVSDAKPGSAATASIGTPTYKELRNAGTEYYDEVAGAGYIYDGDKWYSLDTVRSVTAKAEWLATNGFGGAMWWDISGDYENELGDAVGSTFRAATPGPAVADNCAAPWYGTGIYSGKDVVSFEGDEYAAQWWTRDQKPGDVNGPWKKIGPCGTAPAVDADQCAPAWDAAATYSGGDKVSRAGVNHTARWWTRGEQPGTNPTGAWAAGQPCTTA
;
A
#
# COMPACT_ATOMS: atom_id res chain seq x y z
N MET A 1 6.97 -30.17 -75.33
CA MET A 1 6.23 -31.44 -75.13
C MET A 1 7.23 -32.58 -75.25
N THR A 2 7.52 -33.24 -74.10
CA THR A 2 8.11 -34.60 -73.83
C THR A 2 9.18 -35.22 -74.75
N PRO A 3 10.00 -36.20 -74.28
CA PRO A 3 10.41 -36.62 -72.91
C PRO A 3 11.93 -36.92 -72.78
N ARG A 4 12.43 -37.26 -71.58
CA ARG A 4 13.31 -38.44 -71.30
C ARG A 4 14.03 -38.36 -69.92
N HIS A 5 13.74 -39.35 -69.06
CA HIS A 5 14.65 -39.91 -68.03
C HIS A 5 15.81 -40.70 -68.71
N PRO A 6 16.96 -41.09 -68.09
CA PRO A 6 17.09 -41.62 -66.71
C PRO A 6 18.45 -41.39 -65.97
N ARG A 7 18.54 -42.02 -64.78
CA ARG A 7 19.66 -42.11 -63.82
C ARG A 7 20.97 -42.73 -64.35
N ARG A 8 22.11 -42.31 -63.78
CA ARG A 8 23.38 -43.03 -63.43
C ARG A 8 24.36 -41.91 -62.97
N GLY A 9 25.11 -41.95 -61.88
CA GLY A 9 25.86 -43.04 -61.25
C GLY A 9 27.36 -42.74 -61.40
N ALA A 10 28.09 -42.80 -60.27
CA ALA A 10 29.56 -42.84 -60.10
C ALA A 10 30.29 -41.55 -59.68
N ALA A 11 31.06 -41.76 -58.60
CA ALA A 11 31.99 -40.88 -57.91
C ALA A 11 33.30 -40.67 -58.67
N VAL A 12 34.10 -39.66 -58.27
CA VAL A 12 35.49 -39.80 -57.78
C VAL A 12 36.00 -38.42 -57.34
N ALA A 13 36.77 -38.44 -56.26
CA ALA A 13 37.34 -37.36 -55.48
C ALA A 13 38.48 -36.57 -56.19
N LEU A 14 38.73 -35.35 -55.72
CA LEU A 14 40.09 -34.88 -55.41
C LEU A 14 40.07 -33.71 -54.41
N ALA A 15 41.03 -33.75 -53.49
CA ALA A 15 41.12 -32.98 -52.26
C ALA A 15 41.70 -31.56 -52.43
N ALA A 16 41.32 -30.64 -51.54
CA ALA A 16 42.23 -29.60 -51.03
C ALA A 16 41.73 -29.07 -49.67
N THR A 17 42.62 -29.16 -48.71
CA THR A 17 42.61 -28.77 -47.30
C THR A 17 42.09 -27.37 -46.97
N VAL A 18 41.22 -27.27 -45.95
CA VAL A 18 41.13 -26.11 -45.06
C VAL A 18 41.12 -26.61 -43.62
N ALA A 19 42.08 -26.14 -42.84
CA ALA A 19 42.22 -26.42 -41.42
C ALA A 19 41.05 -25.82 -40.64
N ILE A 20 40.28 -26.66 -39.96
CA ILE A 20 39.29 -26.24 -38.97
C ILE A 20 39.89 -26.52 -37.59
N ALA A 21 40.15 -25.46 -36.85
CA ALA A 21 40.55 -25.54 -35.45
C ALA A 21 39.44 -26.23 -34.64
N ALA A 22 39.77 -27.34 -34.00
CA ALA A 22 38.89 -28.02 -33.06
C ALA A 22 38.88 -27.24 -31.73
N SER A 23 37.89 -26.37 -31.55
CA SER A 23 37.48 -25.90 -30.23
C SER A 23 36.41 -26.86 -29.70
N ALA A 24 36.81 -27.74 -28.78
CA ALA A 24 35.89 -28.56 -28.01
C ALA A 24 35.07 -27.64 -27.08
N LEU A 25 33.86 -27.30 -27.49
CA LEU A 25 32.85 -26.69 -26.63
C LEU A 25 32.30 -27.81 -25.72
N ALA A 26 32.85 -27.91 -24.52
CA ALA A 26 32.20 -28.62 -23.43
C ALA A 26 30.87 -27.90 -23.14
N ALA A 27 29.75 -28.57 -23.43
CA ALA A 27 28.44 -28.09 -22.97
C ALA A 27 28.48 -28.05 -21.43
N PRO A 28 28.17 -26.92 -20.79
CA PRO A 28 28.11 -26.88 -19.34
C PRO A 28 26.99 -27.82 -18.90
N ALA A 29 27.33 -28.79 -18.04
CA ALA A 29 26.33 -29.59 -17.36
C ALA A 29 25.42 -28.64 -16.59
N VAL A 30 24.13 -28.62 -16.96
CA VAL A 30 23.10 -27.88 -16.23
C VAL A 30 23.01 -28.51 -14.86
N ALA A 31 23.59 -27.85 -13.86
CA ALA A 31 23.44 -28.24 -12.47
C ALA A 31 21.94 -28.24 -12.14
N ALA A 32 21.47 -29.30 -11.47
CA ALA A 32 20.13 -29.31 -10.92
C ALA A 32 19.93 -28.06 -10.05
N PRO A 33 18.74 -27.42 -10.08
CA PRO A 33 18.47 -26.24 -9.28
C PRO A 33 18.79 -26.55 -7.82
N ALA A 34 19.58 -25.67 -7.20
CA ALA A 34 19.87 -25.76 -5.78
C ALA A 34 18.53 -25.79 -5.01
N PRO A 35 18.41 -26.61 -3.94
CA PRO A 35 17.24 -26.54 -3.08
C PRO A 35 17.04 -25.10 -2.63
N ALA A 36 15.80 -24.61 -2.71
CA ALA A 36 15.43 -23.26 -2.30
C ALA A 36 16.04 -23.00 -0.91
N ALA A 37 16.86 -21.94 -0.83
CA ALA A 37 17.34 -21.45 0.45
C ALA A 37 16.12 -21.24 1.36
N LYS A 38 16.22 -21.60 2.65
CA LYS A 38 15.21 -21.19 3.63
C LYS A 38 15.00 -19.68 3.45
N ALA A 39 13.76 -19.26 3.25
CA ALA A 39 13.42 -17.84 3.27
C ALA A 39 14.03 -17.23 4.55
N PRO A 40 14.82 -16.16 4.45
CA PRO A 40 15.23 -15.44 5.65
C PRO A 40 13.96 -15.04 6.41
N VAL A 41 14.00 -15.16 7.74
CA VAL A 41 12.99 -14.54 8.58
C VAL A 41 13.18 -13.04 8.38
N VAL A 42 12.18 -12.39 7.79
CA VAL A 42 12.15 -10.95 7.61
C VAL A 42 10.97 -10.52 8.44
N ASP A 43 11.25 -10.03 9.65
CA ASP A 43 10.23 -9.48 10.52
C ASP A 43 9.77 -8.18 9.87
N GLY A 44 8.60 -8.20 9.22
CA GLY A 44 7.94 -6.99 8.75
C GLY A 44 7.53 -6.15 9.96
N PRO A 45 7.54 -4.82 9.84
CA PRO A 45 7.43 -3.95 11.00
C PRO A 45 5.99 -3.85 11.54
N ALA A 46 5.83 -3.71 12.87
CA ALA A 46 4.56 -3.25 13.44
C ALA A 46 4.26 -1.78 13.04
N GLU A 47 5.32 -1.00 12.88
CA GLU A 47 5.31 0.41 12.46
C GLU A 47 6.64 0.77 11.78
N ILE A 48 6.62 1.71 10.85
CA ILE A 48 7.82 2.27 10.22
C ILE A 48 8.11 3.60 10.90
N ASN A 49 8.93 3.61 11.96
CA ASN A 49 9.27 4.84 12.68
C ASN A 49 8.02 5.64 13.13
N GLY A 50 7.02 4.97 13.70
CA GLY A 50 5.75 5.59 14.10
C GLY A 50 4.76 5.86 12.96
N PHE A 51 5.05 5.41 11.73
CA PHE A 51 4.14 5.48 10.59
C PHE A 51 3.58 4.11 10.23
N ARG A 52 2.33 4.10 9.80
CA ARG A 52 1.63 2.95 9.23
C ARG A 52 1.80 2.96 7.71
N SER A 53 1.97 1.77 7.15
CA SER A 53 1.93 1.50 5.72
C SER A 53 1.00 0.30 5.49
N VAL A 54 -0.13 0.55 4.84
CA VAL A 54 -1.24 -0.40 4.66
C VAL A 54 -1.33 -0.81 3.20
N GLY A 55 -1.16 -2.09 2.88
CA GLY A 55 -1.25 -2.59 1.51
C GLY A 55 -2.51 -3.40 1.27
N TYR A 56 -3.32 -3.04 0.27
CA TYR A 56 -4.41 -3.90 -0.18
C TYR A 56 -3.86 -5.07 -1.00
N PHE A 57 -4.26 -6.29 -0.65
CA PHE A 57 -4.02 -7.52 -1.41
C PHE A 57 -5.36 -8.07 -1.90
N GLN A 58 -5.57 -8.00 -3.21
CA GLN A 58 -6.81 -8.50 -3.81
C GLN A 58 -6.86 -10.03 -3.79
N ALA A 59 -7.98 -10.61 -3.39
CA ALA A 59 -8.22 -12.05 -3.26
C ALA A 59 -7.96 -12.76 -4.59
N HIS A 60 -8.35 -12.13 -5.70
CA HIS A 60 -8.16 -12.65 -7.04
C HIS A 60 -6.81 -12.28 -7.69
N ALA A 61 -5.93 -11.51 -7.01
CA ALA A 61 -4.60 -11.17 -7.51
C ALA A 61 -3.77 -12.40 -7.96
N PRO A 62 -3.89 -13.59 -7.33
CA PRO A 62 -3.21 -14.79 -7.77
C PRO A 62 -3.61 -15.34 -9.15
N ASN A 63 -4.69 -14.84 -9.77
CA ASN A 63 -5.17 -15.32 -11.05
C ASN A 63 -4.07 -15.21 -12.14
N PRO A 64 -3.65 -16.34 -12.78
CA PRO A 64 -2.62 -16.33 -13.82
C PRO A 64 -2.97 -15.53 -15.07
N GLU A 65 -4.26 -15.32 -15.34
CA GLU A 65 -4.75 -14.52 -16.47
C GLU A 65 -4.84 -13.02 -16.13
N GLY A 66 -4.71 -12.67 -14.83
CA GLY A 66 -4.72 -11.30 -14.33
C GLY A 66 -3.36 -10.87 -13.80
N ARG A 67 -3.34 -10.37 -12.56
CA ARG A 67 -2.12 -9.86 -11.89
C ARG A 67 -1.05 -10.92 -11.69
N ASN A 68 -1.45 -12.19 -11.55
CA ASN A 68 -0.58 -13.32 -11.22
C ASN A 68 0.36 -13.01 -10.03
N TYR A 69 -0.17 -12.34 -9.01
CA TYR A 69 0.55 -11.88 -7.83
C TYR A 69 0.12 -12.68 -6.61
N GLN A 70 1.06 -13.42 -6.03
CA GLN A 70 0.83 -14.35 -4.92
C GLN A 70 1.16 -13.68 -3.58
N VAL A 71 0.63 -14.18 -2.47
CA VAL A 71 1.04 -13.72 -1.12
C VAL A 71 2.56 -13.87 -0.91
N ALA A 72 3.19 -14.87 -1.53
CA ALA A 72 4.64 -15.05 -1.48
C ALA A 72 5.42 -13.94 -2.20
N ASP A 73 4.80 -13.23 -3.14
CA ASP A 73 5.47 -12.14 -3.87
C ASP A 73 5.66 -10.91 -2.99
N ILE A 74 4.85 -10.73 -1.93
CA ILE A 74 5.05 -9.70 -0.89
C ILE A 74 6.45 -9.83 -0.24
N ILE A 75 6.92 -11.06 -0.07
CA ILE A 75 8.27 -11.33 0.48
C ILE A 75 9.32 -11.19 -0.62
N ARG A 76 9.05 -11.69 -1.82
CA ARG A 76 10.04 -11.70 -2.92
C ARG A 76 10.37 -10.32 -3.44
N SER A 77 9.39 -9.42 -3.46
CA SER A 77 9.58 -8.03 -3.86
C SER A 77 10.26 -7.19 -2.78
N GLY A 78 10.32 -7.67 -1.54
CA GLY A 78 10.74 -6.87 -0.39
C GLY A 78 9.62 -6.03 0.22
N ALA A 79 8.40 -6.06 -0.34
CA ALA A 79 7.28 -5.25 0.18
C ALA A 79 6.94 -5.52 1.65
N ILE A 80 7.22 -6.73 2.17
CA ILE A 80 7.01 -7.03 3.59
C ILE A 80 7.80 -6.11 4.53
N ASP A 81 8.93 -5.54 4.08
CA ASP A 81 9.77 -4.63 4.88
C ASP A 81 9.15 -3.23 5.01
N ASP A 82 8.20 -2.91 4.12
CA ASP A 82 7.52 -1.62 4.02
C ASP A 82 6.01 -1.74 4.29
N LEU A 83 5.53 -2.89 4.77
CA LEU A 83 4.12 -3.14 5.08
C LEU A 83 3.92 -3.49 6.54
N THR A 84 3.24 -2.56 7.23
CA THR A 84 2.79 -2.75 8.62
C THR A 84 1.46 -3.49 8.69
N HIS A 85 0.61 -3.28 7.68
CA HIS A 85 -0.73 -3.83 7.60
C HIS A 85 -0.99 -4.35 6.18
N ILE A 86 -1.75 -5.43 6.09
CA ILE A 86 -2.28 -5.97 4.84
C ILE A 86 -3.79 -6.00 4.94
N ASN A 87 -4.48 -5.28 4.06
CA ASN A 87 -5.92 -5.40 3.89
C ASN A 87 -6.18 -6.47 2.84
N TYR A 88 -6.62 -7.66 3.26
CA TYR A 88 -7.07 -8.70 2.34
C TYR A 88 -8.43 -8.28 1.77
N SER A 89 -8.48 -7.97 0.47
CA SER A 89 -9.66 -7.46 -0.20
C SER A 89 -10.26 -8.48 -1.17
N PHE A 90 -11.49 -8.92 -1.07
CA PHE A 90 -12.50 -8.49 -0.12
C PHE A 90 -13.17 -9.68 0.54
N GLY A 91 -13.64 -9.47 1.77
CA GLY A 91 -14.78 -10.20 2.30
C GLY A 91 -16.07 -9.51 1.86
N ASN A 92 -17.15 -10.27 1.76
CA ASN A 92 -18.43 -9.74 1.31
C ASN A 92 -19.47 -9.67 2.43
N VAL A 93 -20.40 -8.73 2.31
CA VAL A 93 -21.73 -8.80 2.95
C VAL A 93 -22.67 -9.44 1.94
N THR A 94 -23.02 -10.71 2.14
CA THR A 94 -23.85 -11.45 1.18
C THR A 94 -25.29 -10.96 1.17
N THR A 95 -26.09 -11.47 0.23
CA THR A 95 -27.52 -11.15 0.12
C THR A 95 -28.34 -11.63 1.34
N ASP A 96 -27.80 -12.56 2.13
CA ASP A 96 -28.32 -12.95 3.44
C ASP A 96 -28.00 -11.93 4.56
N LEU A 97 -27.36 -10.80 4.23
CA LEU A 97 -27.00 -9.70 5.11
C LEU A 97 -26.05 -10.14 6.23
N VAL A 98 -25.08 -10.99 5.88
CA VAL A 98 -24.05 -11.55 6.76
C VAL A 98 -22.71 -11.58 6.04
N CYS A 99 -21.61 -11.66 6.80
CA CYS A 99 -20.34 -12.12 6.25
C CYS A 99 -20.40 -13.64 6.07
N ASP A 100 -20.18 -14.10 4.85
CA ASP A 100 -19.99 -15.51 4.50
C ASP A 100 -19.00 -15.64 3.34
N ILE A 101 -18.49 -16.85 3.10
CA ILE A 101 -17.73 -17.19 1.89
C ILE A 101 -18.46 -18.33 1.20
N VAL A 102 -19.29 -17.98 0.22
CA VAL A 102 -20.08 -18.93 -0.56
C VAL A 102 -19.50 -19.13 -1.96
N ASP A 103 -19.71 -20.31 -2.53
CA ASP A 103 -19.35 -20.60 -3.93
C ASP A 103 -20.47 -20.10 -4.88
N VAL A 104 -20.71 -18.79 -4.82
CA VAL A 104 -21.71 -18.09 -5.62
C VAL A 104 -21.05 -16.83 -6.20
N GLU A 105 -21.08 -16.71 -7.52
CA GLU A 105 -20.52 -15.57 -8.24
C GLU A 105 -21.10 -14.26 -7.69
N GLY A 106 -20.21 -13.32 -7.35
CA GLY A 106 -20.58 -12.04 -6.75
C GLY A 106 -20.88 -12.08 -5.25
N GLU A 107 -20.91 -13.24 -4.60
CA GLU A 107 -21.14 -13.38 -3.16
C GLU A 107 -19.94 -13.94 -2.37
N GLY A 108 -19.02 -14.66 -3.03
CA GLY A 108 -17.78 -15.12 -2.40
C GLY A 108 -16.78 -15.72 -3.39
N ASP A 109 -15.56 -15.96 -2.91
CA ASP A 109 -14.47 -16.57 -3.70
C ASP A 109 -13.73 -17.64 -2.87
N PRO A 110 -14.40 -18.76 -2.53
CA PRO A 110 -13.78 -19.82 -1.73
C PRO A 110 -12.56 -20.41 -2.42
N GLU A 111 -12.50 -20.38 -3.77
CA GLU A 111 -11.35 -20.85 -4.55
C GLU A 111 -10.08 -20.12 -4.13
N ASN A 112 -10.06 -18.80 -4.25
CA ASN A 112 -8.87 -18.04 -3.88
C ASN A 112 -8.69 -17.93 -2.37
N ASP A 113 -9.78 -17.82 -1.61
CA ASP A 113 -9.70 -17.65 -0.16
C ASP A 113 -9.06 -18.86 0.52
N PHE A 114 -9.62 -20.06 0.33
CA PHE A 114 -9.19 -21.20 1.14
C PHE A 114 -9.26 -22.59 0.50
N THR A 115 -9.75 -22.75 -0.73
CA THR A 115 -9.91 -24.09 -1.33
C THR A 115 -8.83 -24.47 -2.36
N ARG A 116 -8.35 -23.52 -3.18
CA ARG A 116 -7.31 -23.77 -4.19
C ARG A 116 -5.98 -24.15 -3.55
N THR A 117 -5.35 -25.23 -4.00
CA THR A 117 -4.02 -25.60 -3.51
C THR A 117 -2.93 -24.73 -4.14
N VAL A 118 -2.08 -24.13 -3.30
CA VAL A 118 -0.93 -23.34 -3.74
C VAL A 118 0.30 -24.23 -3.95
N SER A 119 1.05 -24.01 -5.03
CA SER A 119 2.25 -24.77 -5.36
C SER A 119 3.42 -24.43 -4.41
N ALA A 120 4.48 -25.26 -4.39
CA ALA A 120 5.68 -24.93 -3.62
C ALA A 120 6.34 -23.65 -4.13
N LYS A 121 6.31 -23.43 -5.45
CA LYS A 121 6.84 -22.23 -6.08
C LYS A 121 6.07 -20.99 -5.63
N ASP A 122 4.77 -21.06 -5.39
CA ASP A 122 3.93 -19.89 -5.12
C ASP A 122 3.63 -19.69 -3.62
N SER A 123 4.14 -20.60 -2.79
CA SER A 123 3.94 -20.57 -1.34
C SER A 123 4.97 -19.71 -0.60
N VAL A 124 4.52 -19.06 0.48
CA VAL A 124 5.35 -18.22 1.37
C VAL A 124 6.52 -19.00 1.96
N ASP A 125 6.32 -20.25 2.34
CA ASP A 125 7.33 -21.08 3.03
C ASP A 125 8.04 -22.09 2.11
N GLY A 126 7.83 -21.97 0.80
CA GLY A 126 8.37 -22.90 -0.21
C GLY A 126 7.76 -24.31 -0.15
N LYS A 127 6.65 -24.52 0.58
CA LYS A 127 5.96 -25.81 0.71
C LYS A 127 4.58 -25.76 0.08
N ALA A 128 4.36 -26.65 -0.88
CA ALA A 128 3.07 -26.84 -1.52
C ALA A 128 1.98 -27.24 -0.52
N ASP A 129 0.76 -26.77 -0.79
CA ASP A 129 -0.43 -27.20 -0.10
C ASP A 129 -0.73 -28.67 -0.35
N LYS A 130 -1.21 -29.37 0.69
CA LYS A 130 -1.58 -30.78 0.60
C LYS A 130 -3.05 -30.93 0.26
N LYS A 131 -3.38 -31.93 -0.57
CA LYS A 131 -4.77 -32.23 -0.97
C LYS A 131 -5.74 -32.32 0.22
N ASN A 132 -5.35 -33.01 1.30
CA ASN A 132 -6.23 -33.30 2.44
C ASN A 132 -6.12 -32.27 3.60
N GLN A 133 -5.44 -31.14 3.42
CA GLN A 133 -5.38 -30.13 4.47
C GLN A 133 -6.67 -29.30 4.49
N LYS A 134 -7.08 -28.86 5.69
CA LYS A 134 -8.34 -28.11 5.90
C LYS A 134 -8.28 -26.65 5.44
N LEU A 135 -7.10 -26.08 5.25
CA LEU A 135 -6.91 -24.70 4.82
C LEU A 135 -5.93 -24.65 3.65
N ALA A 136 -6.33 -24.11 2.51
CA ALA A 136 -5.46 -23.84 1.36
C ALA A 136 -5.59 -22.36 0.96
N GLY A 137 -5.34 -22.02 -0.30
CA GLY A 137 -5.56 -20.69 -0.86
C GLY A 137 -4.73 -19.59 -0.19
N ASN A 138 -5.22 -18.37 -0.35
CA ASN A 138 -4.62 -17.17 0.22
C ASN A 138 -4.60 -17.23 1.74
N PHE A 139 -5.66 -17.72 2.40
CA PHE A 139 -5.73 -17.80 3.85
C PHE A 139 -4.64 -18.71 4.43
N ASN A 140 -4.32 -19.83 3.77
CA ASN A 140 -3.18 -20.64 4.21
C ASN A 140 -1.85 -19.92 4.00
N GLN A 141 -1.70 -19.13 2.92
CA GLN A 141 -0.48 -18.37 2.70
C GLN A 141 -0.35 -17.19 3.67
N LEU A 142 -1.42 -16.47 4.00
CA LEU A 142 -1.43 -15.43 5.04
C LEU A 142 -1.10 -16.03 6.41
N LYS A 143 -1.62 -17.23 6.73
CA LYS A 143 -1.23 -17.96 7.95
C LYS A 143 0.24 -18.35 7.99
N LYS A 144 0.86 -18.58 6.82
CA LYS A 144 2.31 -18.77 6.71
C LYS A 144 3.05 -17.44 6.81
N LEU A 145 2.49 -16.35 6.26
CA LEU A 145 3.03 -15.00 6.34
C LEU A 145 3.15 -14.54 7.80
N LYS A 146 2.12 -14.74 8.62
CA LYS A 146 2.17 -14.47 10.08
C LYS A 146 3.27 -15.23 10.84
N LYS A 147 3.89 -16.27 10.26
CA LYS A 147 5.01 -16.98 10.87
C LYS A 147 6.37 -16.41 10.48
N VAL A 148 6.44 -15.70 9.36
CA VAL A 148 7.67 -15.04 8.89
C VAL A 148 7.69 -13.57 9.26
N SER A 149 6.52 -12.93 9.33
CA SER A 149 6.30 -11.58 9.84
C SER A 149 5.16 -11.60 10.86
N PRO A 150 5.43 -11.89 12.14
CA PRO A 150 4.40 -11.99 13.18
C PRO A 150 3.76 -10.63 13.52
N ASP A 151 4.49 -9.54 13.32
CA ASP A 151 4.08 -8.19 13.72
C ASP A 151 3.24 -7.48 12.66
N THR A 152 3.39 -7.82 11.37
CA THR A 152 2.48 -7.36 10.32
C THR A 152 1.04 -7.75 10.66
N LYS A 153 0.16 -6.75 10.68
CA LYS A 153 -1.27 -6.92 10.91
C LYS A 153 -1.98 -7.29 9.62
N ILE A 154 -2.91 -8.22 9.68
CA ILE A 154 -3.71 -8.62 8.51
C ILE A 154 -5.17 -8.33 8.82
N MET A 155 -5.78 -7.43 8.05
CA MET A 155 -7.18 -7.06 8.15
C MET A 155 -7.97 -7.81 7.07
N ILE A 156 -9.22 -8.15 7.35
CA ILE A 156 -10.19 -8.47 6.29
C ILE A 156 -10.91 -7.17 5.91
N SER A 157 -10.81 -6.75 4.65
CA SER A 157 -11.55 -5.59 4.15
C SER A 157 -12.90 -6.04 3.59
N LEU A 158 -13.99 -5.49 4.12
CA LEU A 158 -15.36 -5.84 3.74
C LEU A 158 -15.88 -4.81 2.73
N GLY A 159 -16.30 -5.28 1.56
CA GLY A 159 -16.90 -4.43 0.53
C GLY A 159 -15.96 -4.11 -0.63
N GLY A 160 -15.58 -2.84 -0.74
CA GLY A 160 -15.04 -2.22 -1.95
C GLY A 160 -16.15 -1.83 -2.92
N TRP A 161 -15.76 -1.18 -4.02
CA TRP A 161 -16.67 -0.67 -5.05
C TRP A 161 -17.80 -1.63 -5.45
N THR A 162 -17.50 -2.91 -5.71
CA THR A 162 -18.46 -3.88 -6.26
C THR A 162 -19.23 -4.70 -5.20
N TRP A 163 -18.74 -4.81 -3.97
CA TRP A 163 -19.37 -5.65 -2.92
C TRP A 163 -19.99 -4.84 -1.78
N SER A 164 -20.28 -3.57 -2.04
CA SER A 164 -20.88 -2.66 -1.05
C SER A 164 -22.42 -2.67 -1.00
N ASP A 165 -23.08 -3.31 -1.96
CA ASP A 165 -24.53 -3.21 -2.17
C ASP A 165 -25.39 -3.58 -0.96
N ASN A 166 -24.96 -4.56 -0.16
CA ASN A 166 -25.78 -5.12 0.92
C ASN A 166 -25.58 -4.42 2.27
N PHE A 167 -24.63 -3.49 2.40
CA PHE A 167 -24.37 -2.81 3.67
C PHE A 167 -25.58 -2.03 4.18
N SER A 168 -26.25 -1.26 3.31
CA SER A 168 -27.38 -0.41 3.70
C SER A 168 -28.51 -1.23 4.33
N ASP A 169 -28.87 -2.34 3.70
CA ASP A 169 -29.92 -3.23 4.21
C ASP A 169 -29.48 -3.98 5.47
N ALA A 170 -28.23 -4.47 5.53
CA ALA A 170 -27.70 -5.12 6.72
C ALA A 170 -27.63 -4.17 7.94
N ALA A 171 -27.32 -2.90 7.71
CA ALA A 171 -27.18 -1.88 8.75
C ALA A 171 -28.52 -1.29 9.23
N SER A 172 -29.58 -1.44 8.43
CA SER A 172 -30.88 -0.75 8.57
C SER A 172 -31.62 -0.98 9.90
N THR A 173 -31.33 -2.07 10.61
CA THR A 173 -31.98 -2.40 11.89
C THR A 173 -30.95 -2.89 12.91
N GLU A 174 -31.27 -2.73 14.20
CA GLU A 174 -30.40 -3.24 15.29
C GLU A 174 -30.17 -4.75 15.18
N ALA A 175 -31.22 -5.52 14.85
CA ALA A 175 -31.11 -6.96 14.65
C ALA A 175 -30.23 -7.31 13.44
N GLY A 176 -30.33 -6.56 12.35
CA GLY A 176 -29.48 -6.69 11.15
C GLY A 176 -28.01 -6.44 11.48
N ARG A 177 -27.69 -5.31 12.14
CA ARG A 177 -26.32 -4.97 12.58
C ARG A 177 -25.72 -6.07 13.45
N LYS A 178 -26.45 -6.51 14.47
CA LYS A 178 -26.02 -7.61 15.34
C LYS A 178 -25.77 -8.91 14.57
N LYS A 179 -26.65 -9.24 13.62
CA LYS A 179 -26.52 -10.43 12.76
C LYS A 179 -25.26 -10.34 11.89
N LEU A 180 -25.07 -9.21 11.20
CA LEU A 180 -23.93 -8.95 10.34
C LEU A 180 -22.62 -9.04 11.14
N VAL A 181 -22.45 -8.19 12.15
CA VAL A 181 -21.20 -8.12 12.93
C VAL A 181 -20.87 -9.48 13.55
N LYS A 182 -21.87 -10.17 14.10
CA LYS A 182 -21.68 -11.50 14.70
C LYS A 182 -21.15 -12.50 13.68
N SER A 183 -21.65 -12.47 12.44
CA SER A 183 -21.18 -13.37 11.38
C SER A 183 -19.75 -13.05 10.96
N CYS A 184 -19.38 -11.77 10.81
CA CYS A 184 -18.02 -11.36 10.45
C CYS A 184 -16.99 -11.75 11.51
N VAL A 185 -17.31 -11.52 12.80
CA VAL A 185 -16.46 -11.97 13.92
C VAL A 185 -16.37 -13.49 13.98
N ASP A 186 -17.43 -14.23 13.65
CA ASP A 186 -17.39 -15.70 13.65
C ASP A 186 -16.53 -16.27 12.52
N LEU A 187 -16.68 -15.72 11.32
CA LEU A 187 -16.00 -16.18 10.13
C LEU A 187 -14.51 -15.82 10.14
N TYR A 188 -14.19 -14.53 10.27
CA TYR A 188 -12.82 -14.03 10.08
C TYR A 188 -12.01 -14.04 11.37
N ILE A 189 -12.56 -13.51 12.47
CA ILE A 189 -11.83 -13.39 13.73
C ILE A 189 -11.71 -14.73 14.46
N LYS A 190 -12.82 -15.46 14.62
CA LYS A 190 -12.77 -16.82 15.19
C LYS A 190 -12.27 -17.86 14.19
N GLY A 191 -12.26 -17.54 12.89
CA GLY A 191 -11.74 -18.40 11.83
C GLY A 191 -12.62 -19.61 11.53
N ASN A 192 -13.95 -19.50 11.70
CA ASN A 192 -14.88 -20.59 11.42
C ASN A 192 -15.31 -20.54 9.95
N LEU A 193 -14.54 -21.19 9.08
CA LEU A 193 -14.84 -21.23 7.66
C LEU A 193 -15.97 -22.21 7.34
N PRO A 194 -16.80 -21.93 6.31
CA PRO A 194 -17.74 -22.90 5.78
C PRO A 194 -16.99 -24.13 5.23
N GLU A 195 -17.66 -25.30 5.25
CA GLU A 195 -17.07 -26.51 4.69
C GLU A 195 -17.36 -26.63 3.19
N ILE A 196 -16.34 -26.41 2.36
CA ILE A 196 -16.41 -26.48 0.90
C ILE A 196 -15.30 -27.41 0.41
N ASP A 197 -15.64 -28.37 -0.44
CA ASP A 197 -14.69 -29.35 -1.01
C ASP A 197 -13.79 -30.07 0.02
N GLY A 198 -14.35 -30.35 1.19
CA GLY A 198 -13.65 -31.02 2.30
C GLY A 198 -12.66 -30.14 3.08
N LYS A 199 -12.58 -28.85 2.74
CA LYS A 199 -11.81 -27.80 3.40
C LYS A 199 -12.72 -26.92 4.25
N GLY A 200 -12.13 -26.05 5.07
CA GLY A 200 -12.84 -25.25 6.06
C GLY A 200 -13.14 -26.00 7.35
N GLY A 201 -14.05 -25.44 8.14
CA GLY A 201 -14.41 -25.90 9.47
C GLY A 201 -14.00 -24.95 10.59
N LYS A 202 -14.45 -25.29 11.81
CA LYS A 202 -14.32 -24.45 13.00
C LYS A 202 -12.87 -24.12 13.35
N GLY A 203 -12.55 -22.82 13.46
CA GLY A 203 -11.25 -22.30 13.89
C GLY A 203 -10.08 -22.58 12.94
N VAL A 204 -10.34 -23.06 11.73
CA VAL A 204 -9.30 -23.43 10.76
C VAL A 204 -8.50 -22.20 10.31
N ALA A 205 -9.18 -21.06 10.14
CA ALA A 205 -8.59 -19.76 9.82
C ALA A 205 -8.19 -18.91 11.03
N LYS A 206 -8.33 -19.42 12.27
CA LYS A 206 -8.04 -18.63 13.47
C LYS A 206 -6.60 -18.12 13.46
N GLY A 207 -6.44 -16.84 13.83
CA GLY A 207 -5.14 -16.15 13.95
C GLY A 207 -4.57 -15.67 12.62
N ILE A 208 -5.38 -15.62 11.56
CA ILE A 208 -5.01 -14.96 10.31
C ILE A 208 -5.28 -13.46 10.42
N PHE A 209 -6.50 -13.09 10.83
CA PHE A 209 -6.95 -11.70 10.84
C PHE A 209 -6.81 -11.07 12.23
N ASP A 210 -6.17 -9.91 12.26
CA ASP A 210 -5.96 -9.04 13.42
C ASP A 210 -7.09 -7.99 13.57
N GLY A 211 -8.00 -7.90 12.60
CA GLY A 211 -9.11 -6.95 12.64
C GLY A 211 -9.98 -6.97 11.40
N ILE A 212 -10.93 -6.03 11.35
CA ILE A 212 -11.88 -5.84 10.26
C ILE A 212 -11.73 -4.43 9.73
N ASP A 213 -11.63 -4.30 8.40
CA ASP A 213 -11.63 -3.05 7.67
C ASP A 213 -12.99 -2.88 6.96
N ILE A 214 -13.62 -1.71 7.09
CA ILE A 214 -14.91 -1.41 6.48
C ILE A 214 -14.70 -0.55 5.24
N ASP A 215 -15.00 -1.12 4.08
CA ASP A 215 -14.90 -0.47 2.78
C ASP A 215 -16.30 -0.41 2.14
N TRP A 216 -17.22 0.30 2.81
CA TRP A 216 -18.55 0.57 2.25
C TRP A 216 -18.47 1.81 1.37
N GLU A 217 -18.57 1.59 0.06
CA GLU A 217 -18.62 2.63 -0.98
C GLU A 217 -20.04 2.79 -1.55
N TRP A 218 -20.88 3.72 -1.07
CA TRP A 218 -20.68 4.61 0.08
C TRP A 218 -21.97 4.74 0.92
N PRO A 219 -21.89 4.90 2.26
CA PRO A 219 -23.07 5.25 3.03
C PRO A 219 -23.59 6.63 2.62
N ALA A 220 -24.90 6.74 2.42
CA ALA A 220 -25.60 7.99 2.10
C ALA A 220 -25.21 8.68 0.78
N ALA A 221 -24.49 7.98 -0.11
CA ALA A 221 -24.17 8.44 -1.46
C ALA A 221 -24.16 7.25 -2.43
N ASP A 222 -24.12 7.54 -3.72
CA ASP A 222 -24.07 6.50 -4.76
C ASP A 222 -22.63 5.95 -4.87
N GLY A 223 -22.51 4.63 -4.91
CA GLY A 223 -21.27 3.91 -5.26
C GLY A 223 -21.39 3.31 -6.66
N GLU A 224 -21.05 2.01 -6.81
CA GLU A 224 -21.37 1.28 -8.03
C GLU A 224 -22.90 1.23 -8.26
N GLN A 225 -23.65 0.99 -7.19
CA GLN A 225 -25.11 1.10 -7.15
C GLN A 225 -25.55 2.31 -6.31
N PRO A 226 -26.71 2.91 -6.64
CA PRO A 226 -27.30 3.94 -5.79
C PRO A 226 -27.66 3.39 -4.41
N SER A 227 -27.45 4.19 -3.37
CA SER A 227 -27.87 3.79 -2.01
C SER A 227 -29.40 3.60 -1.97
N PRO A 228 -29.91 2.49 -1.41
CA PRO A 228 -31.35 2.28 -1.27
C PRO A 228 -31.97 3.11 -0.14
N ARG A 229 -31.17 3.66 0.78
CA ARG A 229 -31.62 4.38 2.00
C ARG A 229 -30.71 5.57 2.34
N PRO A 230 -30.48 6.51 1.41
CA PRO A 230 -29.45 7.53 1.58
C PRO A 230 -29.72 8.47 2.76
N ALA A 231 -30.98 8.65 3.17
CA ALA A 231 -31.34 9.50 4.31
C ALA A 231 -31.07 8.83 5.66
N GLU A 232 -31.13 7.51 5.73
CA GLU A 232 -30.98 6.72 6.95
C GLU A 232 -29.56 6.17 7.13
N ASP A 233 -28.83 5.99 6.02
CA ASP A 233 -27.51 5.35 6.01
C ASP A 233 -26.51 5.98 6.97
N LYS A 234 -26.53 7.30 7.16
CA LYS A 234 -25.65 7.96 8.15
C LYS A 234 -25.83 7.35 9.53
N ALA A 235 -27.06 7.33 10.04
CA ALA A 235 -27.34 6.84 11.38
C ALA A 235 -27.10 5.33 11.49
N ASN A 236 -27.41 4.59 10.42
CA ASN A 236 -27.22 3.14 10.36
C ASN A 236 -25.73 2.76 10.34
N PHE A 237 -24.91 3.47 9.57
CA PHE A 237 -23.47 3.29 9.50
C PHE A 237 -22.82 3.54 10.86
N LEU A 238 -23.11 4.67 11.51
CA LEU A 238 -22.58 4.97 12.84
C LEU A 238 -22.97 3.91 13.88
N ALA A 239 -24.23 3.47 13.86
CA ALA A 239 -24.68 2.39 14.74
C ALA A 239 -24.05 1.03 14.39
N LEU A 240 -23.65 0.80 13.14
CA LEU A 240 -22.94 -0.41 12.71
C LEU A 240 -21.49 -0.39 13.22
N LEU A 241 -20.80 0.74 13.14
CA LEU A 241 -19.45 0.90 13.70
C LEU A 241 -19.43 0.62 15.21
N GLN A 242 -20.39 1.16 15.96
CA GLN A 242 -20.53 0.89 17.39
C GLN A 242 -20.78 -0.60 17.69
N GLU A 243 -21.56 -1.29 16.86
CA GLU A 243 -21.81 -2.73 17.01
C GLU A 243 -20.53 -3.54 16.72
N PHE A 244 -19.76 -3.18 15.69
CA PHE A 244 -18.45 -3.78 15.42
C PHE A 244 -17.52 -3.63 16.62
N ARG A 245 -17.33 -2.40 17.13
CA ARG A 245 -16.48 -2.13 18.29
C ARG A 245 -16.91 -2.94 19.51
N THR A 246 -18.21 -2.95 19.81
CA THR A 246 -18.79 -3.72 20.93
C THR A 246 -18.45 -5.21 20.86
N GLN A 247 -18.60 -5.85 19.68
CA GLN A 247 -18.35 -7.28 19.56
C GLN A 247 -16.87 -7.64 19.45
N LEU A 248 -16.06 -6.79 18.80
CA LEU A 248 -14.61 -6.96 18.75
C LEU A 248 -14.00 -6.83 20.14
N ASP A 249 -14.37 -5.81 20.93
CA ASP A 249 -13.90 -5.61 22.31
C ASP A 249 -14.32 -6.75 23.22
N ALA A 250 -15.57 -7.20 23.11
CA ALA A 250 -16.06 -8.32 23.91
C ALA A 250 -15.30 -9.62 23.62
N TYR A 251 -14.91 -9.85 22.35
CA TYR A 251 -14.12 -11.01 21.98
C TYR A 251 -12.63 -10.83 22.32
N GLY A 252 -12.10 -9.61 22.17
CA GLY A 252 -10.75 -9.21 22.58
C GLY A 252 -10.53 -9.46 24.07
N ALA A 253 -11.41 -8.94 24.92
CA ALA A 253 -11.39 -9.16 26.37
C ALA A 253 -11.43 -10.64 26.77
N LYS A 254 -12.05 -11.51 25.96
CA LYS A 254 -12.07 -12.97 26.17
C LYS A 254 -10.77 -13.65 25.76
N THR A 255 -10.09 -13.14 24.75
CA THR A 255 -8.90 -13.76 24.15
C THR A 255 -7.59 -13.16 24.66
N GLY A 256 -7.63 -11.95 25.22
CA GLY A 256 -6.46 -11.15 25.57
C GLY A 256 -5.84 -10.42 24.38
N GLU A 257 -6.50 -10.46 23.22
CA GLU A 257 -6.09 -9.77 22.00
C GLU A 257 -6.84 -8.44 21.88
N ASP A 258 -6.23 -7.49 21.19
CA ASP A 258 -6.89 -6.27 20.74
C ASP A 258 -7.14 -6.36 19.23
N TYR A 259 -8.41 -6.37 18.83
CA TYR A 259 -8.78 -6.51 17.42
C TYR A 259 -9.09 -5.14 16.83
N LEU A 260 -8.47 -4.86 15.69
CA LEU A 260 -8.56 -3.56 15.04
C LEU A 260 -9.87 -3.42 14.26
N LEU A 261 -10.39 -2.20 14.21
CA LEU A 261 -11.44 -1.74 13.32
C LEU A 261 -10.90 -0.56 12.50
N SER A 262 -10.82 -0.73 11.18
CA SER A 262 -10.43 0.34 10.26
C SER A 262 -11.48 0.58 9.17
N GLY A 263 -11.27 1.56 8.31
CA GLY A 263 -12.09 1.72 7.12
C GLY A 263 -11.45 2.55 6.01
N PHE A 264 -11.95 2.35 4.79
CA PHE A 264 -11.58 3.15 3.62
C PHE A 264 -12.51 4.37 3.51
N ALA A 265 -11.96 5.55 3.78
CA ALA A 265 -12.72 6.77 3.96
C ALA A 265 -12.76 7.61 2.67
N PRO A 266 -13.94 8.12 2.26
CA PRO A 266 -14.16 8.75 0.97
C PRO A 266 -13.44 10.09 0.78
N ALA A 267 -13.02 10.36 -0.46
CA ALA A 267 -12.55 11.68 -0.87
C ALA A 267 -13.71 12.70 -0.99
N GLY A 268 -14.83 12.26 -1.57
CA GLY A 268 -15.96 13.10 -1.92
C GLY A 268 -16.64 13.75 -0.71
N TRP A 269 -17.02 15.02 -0.82
CA TRP A 269 -17.68 15.76 0.27
C TRP A 269 -18.97 15.10 0.76
N ALA A 270 -19.82 14.64 -0.18
CA ALA A 270 -21.11 14.04 0.12
C ALA A 270 -20.97 12.73 0.92
N PRO A 271 -20.27 11.67 0.43
CA PRO A 271 -20.08 10.46 1.21
C PRO A 271 -19.30 10.71 2.52
N ARG A 272 -18.33 11.63 2.53
CA ARG A 272 -17.60 11.99 3.76
C ARG A 272 -18.48 12.60 4.85
N THR A 273 -19.32 13.56 4.48
CA THR A 273 -20.13 14.34 5.45
C THR A 273 -21.47 13.68 5.74
N ASN A 274 -22.21 13.34 4.68
CA ASN A 274 -23.54 12.74 4.79
C ASN A 274 -23.43 11.26 5.14
N GLY A 275 -22.37 10.56 4.74
CA GLY A 275 -22.16 9.16 5.11
C GLY A 275 -21.71 8.94 6.56
N GLY A 276 -21.30 10.00 7.27
CA GLY A 276 -20.97 9.94 8.70
C GLY A 276 -19.50 9.68 9.03
N TRP A 277 -18.61 9.66 8.05
CA TRP A 277 -17.18 9.43 8.27
C TRP A 277 -16.48 10.50 9.12
N VAL A 278 -17.02 11.72 9.17
CA VAL A 278 -16.53 12.83 10.00
C VAL A 278 -17.37 13.06 11.27
N ASP A 279 -18.23 12.10 11.63
CA ASP A 279 -19.01 12.15 12.86
C ASP A 279 -18.16 11.67 14.06
N PRO A 280 -18.28 12.28 15.26
CA PRO A 280 -17.52 11.84 16.43
C PRO A 280 -17.66 10.36 16.78
N ILE A 281 -18.81 9.73 16.47
CA ILE A 281 -18.98 8.28 16.66
C ILE A 281 -18.03 7.47 15.77
N ALA A 282 -17.82 7.89 14.52
CA ALA A 282 -16.87 7.23 13.63
C ALA A 282 -15.43 7.46 14.08
N VAL A 283 -15.10 8.69 14.51
CA VAL A 283 -13.78 9.05 15.05
C VAL A 283 -13.39 8.17 16.24
N GLU A 284 -14.33 7.90 17.15
CA GLU A 284 -14.10 7.06 18.34
C GLU A 284 -14.08 5.57 18.01
N ALA A 285 -14.85 5.11 17.02
CA ALA A 285 -14.97 3.69 16.71
C ALA A 285 -13.76 3.12 15.96
N PHE A 286 -13.17 3.90 15.05
CA PHE A 286 -12.05 3.45 14.23
C PHE A 286 -10.70 3.58 14.96
N ASP A 287 -9.91 2.51 14.93
CA ASP A 287 -8.50 2.56 15.31
C ASP A 287 -7.70 3.39 14.29
N TYR A 288 -8.08 3.32 13.02
CA TYR A 288 -7.57 4.20 11.97
C TYR A 288 -8.45 4.18 10.73
N ILE A 289 -8.27 5.17 9.85
CA ILE A 289 -8.86 5.20 8.52
C ILE A 289 -7.80 5.38 7.44
N ASN A 290 -8.08 4.80 6.28
CA ASN A 290 -7.33 4.98 5.05
C ASN A 290 -8.12 5.94 4.15
N VAL A 291 -7.68 7.19 4.06
CA VAL A 291 -8.39 8.24 3.34
C VAL A 291 -8.07 8.15 1.84
N GLN A 292 -9.09 8.05 0.99
CA GLN A 292 -8.95 7.93 -0.46
C GLN A 292 -8.19 9.13 -1.06
N GLY A 293 -6.91 8.96 -1.35
CA GLY A 293 -6.03 9.99 -1.93
C GLY A 293 -5.83 9.90 -3.44
N TYR A 294 -6.73 9.18 -4.11
CA TYR A 294 -6.70 8.84 -5.54
C TYR A 294 -8.11 8.86 -6.12
N ASP A 295 -8.23 8.59 -7.43
CA ASP A 295 -9.49 8.69 -8.21
C ASP A 295 -10.18 10.06 -8.09
N TYR A 296 -9.42 11.14 -7.92
CA TYR A 296 -9.97 12.48 -8.00
C TYR A 296 -10.36 12.87 -9.43
N HIS A 297 -9.76 12.21 -10.42
CA HIS A 297 -9.99 12.47 -11.84
C HIS A 297 -9.83 11.16 -12.62
N GLY A 298 -10.67 10.94 -13.63
CA GLY A 298 -10.66 9.70 -14.41
C GLY A 298 -11.53 9.80 -15.65
N GLY A 299 -11.77 8.66 -16.31
CA GLY A 299 -12.49 8.61 -17.59
C GLY A 299 -13.94 9.15 -17.54
N TRP A 300 -14.54 9.23 -16.35
CA TRP A 300 -15.90 9.74 -16.13
C TRP A 300 -16.02 11.27 -16.23
N VAL A 301 -14.91 12.02 -16.10
CA VAL A 301 -14.89 13.50 -16.21
C VAL A 301 -14.96 13.98 -17.67
N GLY A 302 -15.13 13.04 -18.61
CA GLY A 302 -15.08 13.27 -20.05
C GLY A 302 -13.67 13.08 -20.62
N ASN A 303 -13.53 13.27 -21.95
CA ASN A 303 -12.26 13.07 -22.66
C ASN A 303 -11.28 14.22 -22.42
N ARG A 304 -10.83 14.37 -21.18
CA ARG A 304 -9.86 15.37 -20.74
C ARG A 304 -8.95 14.80 -19.66
N THR A 305 -7.66 15.02 -19.82
CA THR A 305 -6.63 14.61 -18.85
C THR A 305 -6.75 15.41 -17.54
N GLY A 306 -6.22 14.87 -16.45
CA GLY A 306 -6.20 15.51 -15.14
C GLY A 306 -5.55 14.61 -14.10
N HIS A 307 -5.11 15.22 -12.99
CA HIS A 307 -4.44 14.47 -11.93
C HIS A 307 -5.44 13.66 -11.10
N GLN A 308 -5.22 12.35 -11.00
CA GLN A 308 -6.07 11.46 -10.20
C GLN A 308 -5.68 11.44 -8.71
N GLY A 309 -4.46 11.83 -8.35
CA GLY A 309 -3.95 11.78 -6.99
C GLY A 309 -2.95 12.90 -6.71
N ASN A 310 -3.38 14.15 -6.80
CA ASN A 310 -2.58 15.33 -6.48
C ASN A 310 -2.47 15.59 -4.97
N LEU A 311 -1.30 16.05 -4.53
CA LEU A 311 -1.06 16.44 -3.14
C LEU A 311 -1.74 17.77 -2.81
N HIS A 312 -1.61 18.75 -3.70
CA HIS A 312 -2.14 20.11 -3.55
C HIS A 312 -3.18 20.42 -4.64
N VAL A 313 -4.08 21.35 -4.34
CA VAL A 313 -4.99 21.92 -5.34
C VAL A 313 -4.19 22.63 -6.42
N TYR A 314 -4.64 22.50 -7.67
CA TYR A 314 -4.01 23.15 -8.81
C TYR A 314 -5.08 23.80 -9.71
N ASP A 315 -4.65 24.77 -10.51
CA ASP A 315 -5.53 25.45 -11.45
C ASP A 315 -5.88 24.52 -12.61
N TRP A 316 -7.09 23.95 -12.56
CA TRP A 316 -7.64 23.13 -13.63
C TRP A 316 -8.40 24.00 -14.63
N PRO A 317 -8.25 23.80 -15.97
CA PRO A 317 -8.77 24.72 -16.99
C PRO A 317 -10.29 24.62 -17.22
N VAL A 318 -11.06 24.24 -16.21
CA VAL A 318 -12.53 24.26 -16.23
C VAL A 318 -13.01 25.19 -15.12
N ASP A 319 -13.96 26.05 -15.46
CA ASP A 319 -14.64 26.90 -14.49
C ASP A 319 -15.56 26.03 -13.60
N PRO A 320 -15.26 25.89 -12.30
CA PRO A 320 -16.07 25.07 -11.39
C PRO A 320 -17.48 25.67 -11.19
N THR A 321 -17.70 26.93 -11.56
CA THR A 321 -19.01 27.60 -11.48
C THR A 321 -19.86 27.42 -12.75
N ALA A 322 -19.30 26.86 -13.81
CA ALA A 322 -19.99 26.62 -15.08
C ALA A 322 -19.50 25.34 -15.81
N PRO A 323 -19.60 24.15 -15.18
CA PRO A 323 -19.20 22.89 -15.82
C PRO A 323 -20.11 22.55 -17.01
N ASP A 324 -19.53 22.08 -18.13
CA ASP A 324 -20.29 21.51 -19.25
C ASP A 324 -20.39 19.97 -19.15
N GLY A 325 -21.57 19.39 -19.38
CA GLY A 325 -21.78 17.94 -19.49
C GLY A 325 -21.07 17.09 -18.41
N ALA A 326 -20.17 16.20 -18.84
CA ALA A 326 -19.40 15.31 -17.97
C ALA A 326 -18.43 16.04 -17.02
N GLN A 327 -18.11 17.31 -17.27
CA GLN A 327 -17.30 18.14 -16.36
C GLN A 327 -18.03 18.46 -15.05
N THR A 328 -19.34 18.18 -14.96
CA THR A 328 -20.07 18.22 -13.70
C THR A 328 -19.59 17.16 -12.71
N GLN A 329 -18.85 16.13 -13.15
CA GLN A 329 -18.26 15.09 -12.29
C GLN A 329 -16.77 15.35 -12.00
N ALA A 330 -16.28 16.54 -12.30
CA ALA A 330 -14.87 16.86 -12.23
C ALA A 330 -14.32 16.96 -10.81
N ASN A 331 -12.99 16.90 -10.73
CA ASN A 331 -12.19 17.17 -9.56
C ASN A 331 -12.46 18.60 -9.02
N TRP A 332 -13.40 18.74 -8.09
CA TRP A 332 -13.84 20.02 -7.50
C TRP A 332 -12.82 20.60 -6.49
N GLY A 333 -11.54 20.63 -6.87
CA GLY A 333 -10.46 21.04 -5.98
C GLY A 333 -10.15 20.00 -4.88
N LEU A 334 -10.33 18.71 -5.18
CA LEU A 334 -9.85 17.65 -4.29
C LEU A 334 -8.32 17.60 -4.36
N ALA A 335 -7.73 17.50 -3.19
CA ALA A 335 -6.29 17.37 -2.99
C ALA A 335 -6.06 16.64 -1.67
N ALA A 336 -5.00 15.85 -1.60
CA ALA A 336 -4.67 15.07 -0.40
C ALA A 336 -4.54 15.96 0.84
N ASP A 337 -3.92 17.13 0.71
CA ASP A 337 -3.69 18.04 1.84
C ASP A 337 -4.98 18.56 2.47
N GLY A 338 -5.90 19.07 1.66
CA GLY A 338 -7.21 19.56 2.10
C GLY A 338 -8.08 18.44 2.66
N LEU A 339 -8.04 17.27 2.02
CA LEU A 339 -8.82 16.11 2.44
C LEU A 339 -8.38 15.58 3.81
N MET A 340 -7.08 15.34 3.99
CA MET A 340 -6.51 14.86 5.26
C MET A 340 -6.74 15.84 6.40
N ASN A 341 -6.58 17.15 6.15
CA ASN A 341 -6.87 18.19 7.14
C ASN A 341 -8.36 18.28 7.48
N ALA A 342 -9.26 17.97 6.54
CA ALA A 342 -10.69 17.98 6.82
C ALA A 342 -11.11 16.82 7.74
N TYR A 343 -10.45 15.66 7.64
CA TYR A 343 -10.61 14.57 8.62
C TYR A 343 -9.99 14.92 9.98
N LYS A 344 -8.78 15.49 10.00
CA LYS A 344 -8.15 15.96 11.24
C LYS A 344 -9.01 17.00 11.97
N ALA A 345 -9.62 17.93 11.22
CA ALA A 345 -10.54 18.93 11.76
C ALA A 345 -11.85 18.34 12.32
N ALA A 346 -12.23 17.13 11.90
CA ALA A 346 -13.39 16.41 12.43
C ALA A 346 -13.12 15.73 13.78
N GLY A 347 -11.86 15.65 14.20
CA GLY A 347 -11.47 15.11 15.51
C GLY A 347 -10.57 13.87 15.45
N TYR A 348 -10.30 13.32 14.27
CA TYR A 348 -9.31 12.25 14.13
C TYR A 348 -7.92 12.75 14.55
N SER A 349 -7.23 11.97 15.36
CA SER A 349 -5.84 12.23 15.68
C SER A 349 -4.94 11.94 14.47
N GLY A 350 -3.72 12.48 14.50
CA GLY A 350 -2.76 12.30 13.40
C GLY A 350 -2.49 10.84 13.10
N ASP A 351 -2.26 10.04 14.15
CA ASP A 351 -1.97 8.60 14.10
C ASP A 351 -3.12 7.76 13.55
N GLN A 352 -4.37 8.23 13.61
CA GLN A 352 -5.52 7.55 12.99
C GLN A 352 -5.59 7.75 11.47
N LEU A 353 -4.85 8.69 10.87
CA LEU A 353 -5.04 9.11 9.48
C LEU A 353 -3.93 8.65 8.55
N ASN A 354 -4.26 7.75 7.62
CA ASN A 354 -3.39 7.42 6.49
C ASN A 354 -3.91 8.04 5.19
N LEU A 355 -2.98 8.46 4.33
CA LEU A 355 -3.32 8.82 2.95
C LEU A 355 -3.22 7.58 2.04
N GLY A 356 -4.31 7.25 1.36
CA GLY A 356 -4.35 6.27 0.29
C GLY A 356 -3.67 6.76 -0.98
N MET A 357 -2.84 5.93 -1.59
CA MET A 357 -2.13 6.16 -2.85
C MET A 357 -2.39 5.00 -3.80
N ALA A 358 -2.31 5.29 -5.10
CA ALA A 358 -2.66 4.35 -6.16
C ALA A 358 -1.41 3.77 -6.83
N MET A 359 -1.29 2.45 -6.88
CA MET A 359 -0.29 1.72 -7.67
C MET A 359 -0.80 1.43 -9.10
N TYR A 360 -1.64 2.32 -9.63
CA TYR A 360 -2.17 2.32 -10.98
C TYR A 360 -2.33 3.76 -11.49
N GLY A 361 -2.42 3.91 -12.80
CA GLY A 361 -2.67 5.18 -13.47
C GLY A 361 -4.11 5.30 -14.00
N GLN A 362 -4.57 6.51 -14.31
CA GLN A 362 -5.74 6.78 -15.13
C GLN A 362 -5.23 7.25 -16.50
N GLY A 363 -5.73 6.67 -17.60
CA GLY A 363 -5.18 6.86 -18.94
C GLY A 363 -6.11 7.53 -19.94
N TRP A 364 -5.53 8.29 -20.87
CA TRP A 364 -6.19 8.89 -22.04
C TRP A 364 -5.32 8.76 -23.30
N GLU A 365 -5.95 8.75 -24.48
CA GLU A 365 -5.28 8.74 -25.79
C GLU A 365 -5.73 9.88 -26.71
N GLY A 366 -4.99 10.13 -27.79
CA GLY A 366 -5.25 11.24 -28.71
C GLY A 366 -4.96 12.61 -28.09
N VAL A 367 -3.99 12.67 -27.18
CA VAL A 367 -3.59 13.88 -26.45
C VAL A 367 -2.43 14.55 -27.18
N SER A 368 -2.59 15.83 -27.52
CA SER A 368 -1.60 16.59 -28.31
C SER A 368 -0.71 17.54 -27.51
N ASP A 369 -1.01 17.74 -26.22
CA ASP A 369 -0.22 18.55 -25.29
C ASP A 369 -0.08 17.78 -23.96
N ALA A 370 1.14 17.73 -23.42
CA ALA A 370 1.46 17.04 -22.18
C ALA A 370 0.81 17.69 -20.94
N LYS A 371 0.34 18.93 -21.03
CA LYS A 371 -0.22 19.65 -19.87
C LYS A 371 -1.46 18.95 -19.30
N PRO A 372 -1.63 18.90 -17.97
CA PRO A 372 -2.86 18.44 -17.37
C PRO A 372 -4.04 19.29 -17.83
N GLY A 373 -5.22 18.69 -17.96
CA GLY A 373 -6.39 19.37 -18.50
C GLY A 373 -6.44 19.42 -20.03
N SER A 374 -5.49 18.81 -20.75
CA SER A 374 -5.52 18.69 -22.21
C SER A 374 -6.66 17.81 -22.69
N ALA A 375 -7.26 18.18 -23.83
CA ALA A 375 -8.30 17.38 -24.48
C ALA A 375 -7.73 16.04 -24.97
N ALA A 376 -8.55 15.00 -24.84
CA ALA A 376 -8.27 13.65 -25.28
C ALA A 376 -9.34 13.18 -26.28
N THR A 377 -9.10 12.06 -26.94
CA THR A 377 -10.09 11.41 -27.80
C THR A 377 -10.87 10.33 -27.04
N ALA A 378 -10.23 9.63 -26.11
CA ALA A 378 -10.86 8.62 -25.27
C ALA A 378 -10.07 8.43 -23.96
N SER A 379 -10.74 7.89 -22.93
CA SER A 379 -10.05 7.24 -21.80
C SER A 379 -9.69 5.80 -22.18
N ILE A 380 -8.54 5.34 -21.70
CA ILE A 380 -7.96 4.02 -22.01
C ILE A 380 -7.76 3.16 -20.75
N GLY A 381 -8.50 3.46 -19.69
CA GLY A 381 -8.57 2.64 -18.48
C GLY A 381 -7.43 2.86 -17.49
N THR A 382 -7.21 1.85 -16.63
CA THR A 382 -6.39 1.95 -15.41
C THR A 382 -5.21 0.97 -15.35
N PRO A 383 -4.19 1.10 -16.23
CA PRO A 383 -3.02 0.24 -16.18
C PRO A 383 -2.19 0.46 -14.90
N THR A 384 -1.47 -0.56 -14.47
CA THR A 384 -0.65 -0.52 -13.23
C THR A 384 0.56 0.39 -13.35
N TYR A 385 1.09 0.81 -12.20
CA TYR A 385 2.41 1.45 -12.15
C TYR A 385 3.48 0.59 -12.83
N LYS A 386 3.46 -0.74 -12.58
CA LYS A 386 4.34 -1.71 -13.22
C LYS A 386 4.32 -1.66 -14.75
N GLU A 387 3.15 -1.49 -15.36
CA GLU A 387 2.99 -1.36 -16.80
C GLU A 387 3.41 0.03 -17.31
N LEU A 388 3.18 1.07 -16.50
CA LEU A 388 3.33 2.46 -16.90
C LEU A 388 4.73 3.04 -16.70
N ARG A 389 5.51 2.56 -15.74
CA ARG A 389 6.78 3.20 -15.30
C ARG A 389 7.80 3.49 -16.42
N ASN A 390 7.70 2.80 -17.55
CA ASN A 390 8.54 3.00 -18.75
C ASN A 390 7.73 3.27 -20.03
N ALA A 391 6.46 3.67 -19.92
CA ALA A 391 5.54 3.83 -21.05
C ALA A 391 5.74 5.16 -21.83
N GLY A 392 6.48 6.11 -21.28
CA GLY A 392 6.70 7.42 -21.90
C GLY A 392 7.66 8.28 -21.09
N THR A 393 7.61 9.59 -21.33
CA THR A 393 8.36 10.56 -20.52
C THR A 393 7.59 10.85 -19.24
N GLU A 394 8.22 10.65 -18.08
CA GLU A 394 7.68 11.10 -16.79
C GLU A 394 7.79 12.62 -16.67
N TYR A 395 6.71 13.23 -16.23
CA TYR A 395 6.60 14.64 -15.86
C TYR A 395 6.12 14.74 -14.42
N TYR A 396 6.39 15.89 -13.81
CA TYR A 396 5.95 16.21 -12.47
C TYR A 396 5.37 17.62 -12.45
N ASP A 397 4.15 17.74 -11.96
CA ASP A 397 3.49 19.01 -11.72
C ASP A 397 3.90 19.51 -10.32
N GLU A 398 4.80 20.49 -10.29
CA GLU A 398 5.32 21.07 -9.04
C GLU A 398 4.24 21.77 -8.21
N VAL A 399 3.18 22.28 -8.85
CA VAL A 399 2.09 22.97 -8.15
C VAL A 399 1.19 21.94 -7.49
N ALA A 400 0.81 20.90 -8.24
CA ALA A 400 -0.09 19.87 -7.75
C ALA A 400 0.61 18.82 -6.85
N GLY A 401 1.93 18.71 -6.94
CA GLY A 401 2.70 17.62 -6.33
C GLY A 401 2.35 16.26 -6.94
N ALA A 402 2.12 16.20 -8.25
CA ALA A 402 1.56 15.03 -8.94
C ALA A 402 2.44 14.56 -10.11
N GLY A 403 2.58 13.24 -10.26
CA GLY A 403 3.26 12.61 -11.38
C GLY A 403 2.33 12.30 -12.55
N TYR A 404 2.87 12.34 -13.77
CA TYR A 404 2.17 11.85 -14.96
C TYR A 404 3.15 11.41 -16.05
N ILE A 405 2.72 10.52 -16.94
CA ILE A 405 3.51 10.04 -18.08
C ILE A 405 2.85 10.44 -19.37
N TYR A 406 3.63 10.93 -20.33
CA TYR A 406 3.17 11.27 -21.67
C TYR A 406 4.15 10.79 -22.74
N ASP A 407 3.63 10.14 -23.79
CA ASP A 407 4.43 9.55 -24.88
C ASP A 407 4.33 10.30 -26.23
N GLY A 408 3.56 11.39 -26.29
CA GLY A 408 3.23 12.12 -27.52
C GLY A 408 1.81 11.86 -28.04
N ASP A 409 1.11 10.87 -27.49
CA ASP A 409 -0.28 10.54 -27.82
C ASP A 409 -1.09 10.13 -26.57
N LYS A 410 -0.52 9.26 -25.74
CA LYS A 410 -1.12 8.74 -24.51
C LYS A 410 -0.62 9.50 -23.30
N TRP A 411 -1.55 9.80 -22.41
CA TRP A 411 -1.32 10.54 -21.18
C TRP A 411 -1.86 9.75 -19.99
N TYR A 412 -1.05 9.59 -18.95
CA TYR A 412 -1.39 8.81 -17.77
C TYR A 412 -1.13 9.61 -16.50
N SER A 413 -2.15 9.84 -15.67
CA SER A 413 -1.93 10.33 -14.30
C SER A 413 -1.73 9.16 -13.36
N LEU A 414 -0.66 9.17 -12.58
CA LEU A 414 -0.27 8.08 -11.70
C LEU A 414 0.59 8.60 -10.55
N ASP A 415 0.70 7.82 -9.48
CA ASP A 415 1.78 8.01 -8.53
C ASP A 415 3.10 7.47 -9.10
N THR A 416 4.17 8.25 -8.95
CA THR A 416 5.55 7.91 -9.31
C THR A 416 6.43 7.96 -8.07
N VAL A 417 7.66 7.44 -8.14
CA VAL A 417 8.63 7.54 -7.03
C VAL A 417 8.74 8.98 -6.52
N ARG A 418 8.73 9.97 -7.42
CA ARG A 418 8.81 11.38 -7.07
C ARG A 418 7.56 11.86 -6.32
N SER A 419 6.36 11.54 -6.79
CA SER A 419 5.12 12.00 -6.12
C SER A 419 4.89 11.33 -4.78
N VAL A 420 5.13 10.01 -4.66
CA VAL A 420 4.94 9.30 -3.40
C VAL A 420 5.96 9.72 -2.34
N THR A 421 7.19 10.05 -2.76
CA THR A 421 8.19 10.66 -1.87
C THR A 421 7.70 12.00 -1.33
N ALA A 422 7.21 12.89 -2.21
CA ALA A 422 6.68 14.19 -1.79
C ALA A 422 5.49 14.06 -0.83
N LYS A 423 4.56 13.12 -1.12
CA LYS A 423 3.43 12.82 -0.24
C LYS A 423 3.88 12.27 1.11
N ALA A 424 4.83 11.33 1.14
CA ALA A 424 5.38 10.78 2.39
C ALA A 424 6.09 11.85 3.24
N GLU A 425 6.87 12.73 2.62
CA GLU A 425 7.51 13.86 3.31
C GLU A 425 6.47 14.84 3.90
N TRP A 426 5.39 15.10 3.16
CA TRP A 426 4.29 15.92 3.63
C TRP A 426 3.55 15.27 4.81
N LEU A 427 3.25 13.97 4.72
CA LEU A 427 2.61 13.21 5.80
C LEU A 427 3.43 13.27 7.10
N ALA A 428 4.73 13.02 6.99
CA ALA A 428 5.64 13.07 8.12
C ALA A 428 5.70 14.48 8.76
N THR A 429 5.83 15.52 7.94
CA THR A 429 5.97 16.91 8.43
C THR A 429 4.67 17.42 9.07
N ASN A 430 3.51 16.91 8.65
CA ASN A 430 2.20 17.36 9.15
C ASN A 430 1.61 16.45 10.24
N GLY A 431 2.39 15.46 10.71
CA GLY A 431 2.02 14.57 11.80
C GLY A 431 0.82 13.70 11.47
N PHE A 432 0.82 13.07 10.30
CA PHE A 432 -0.16 12.06 9.89
C PHE A 432 0.38 10.64 10.10
N GLY A 433 -0.54 9.70 10.26
CA GLY A 433 -0.29 8.32 10.69
C GLY A 433 0.40 7.47 9.63
N GLY A 434 0.36 7.85 8.36
CA GLY A 434 1.15 7.20 7.31
C GLY A 434 0.40 7.05 5.99
N ALA A 435 0.61 5.91 5.32
CA ALA A 435 0.20 5.65 3.94
C ALA A 435 -0.65 4.38 3.80
N MET A 436 -1.48 4.35 2.77
CA MET A 436 -2.18 3.16 2.28
C MET A 436 -1.97 3.02 0.76
N TRP A 437 -1.98 1.78 0.26
CA TRP A 437 -1.80 1.45 -1.16
C TRP A 437 -2.95 0.62 -1.73
N TRP A 438 -3.56 1.13 -2.81
CA TRP A 438 -4.39 0.36 -3.71
C TRP A 438 -3.68 0.16 -5.06
N ASP A 439 -3.31 -1.05 -5.46
CA ASP A 439 -3.12 -2.22 -4.62
C ASP A 439 -1.71 -2.77 -4.87
N ILE A 440 -1.18 -3.55 -3.92
CA ILE A 440 0.25 -3.92 -3.92
C ILE A 440 0.68 -4.78 -5.11
N SER A 441 -0.27 -5.41 -5.82
CA SER A 441 0.04 -6.16 -7.06
C SER A 441 0.35 -5.25 -8.25
N GLY A 442 0.04 -3.95 -8.17
CA GLY A 442 0.31 -2.96 -9.19
C GLY A 442 1.74 -2.41 -9.17
N ASP A 443 2.50 -2.64 -8.09
CA ASP A 443 3.87 -2.15 -7.97
C ASP A 443 4.87 -2.95 -8.83
N TYR A 444 5.99 -2.32 -9.18
CA TYR A 444 7.15 -2.98 -9.76
C TYR A 444 8.19 -3.23 -8.66
N GLU A 445 8.31 -4.47 -8.19
CA GLU A 445 9.38 -4.87 -7.26
C GLU A 445 9.49 -3.95 -6.01
N ASN A 446 8.34 -3.55 -5.45
CA ASN A 446 8.24 -2.67 -4.28
C ASN A 446 8.86 -1.27 -4.47
N GLU A 447 8.97 -0.77 -5.71
CA GLU A 447 9.61 0.52 -5.98
C GLU A 447 8.87 1.71 -5.35
N LEU A 448 7.53 1.74 -5.41
CA LEU A 448 6.75 2.80 -4.76
C LEU A 448 6.69 2.59 -3.25
N GLY A 449 6.53 1.33 -2.81
CA GLY A 449 6.53 0.97 -1.39
C GLY A 449 7.83 1.36 -0.67
N ASP A 450 8.99 1.02 -1.24
CA ASP A 450 10.31 1.35 -0.69
C ASP A 450 10.54 2.87 -0.65
N ALA A 451 10.12 3.61 -1.68
CA ALA A 451 10.26 5.07 -1.68
C ALA A 451 9.55 5.73 -0.48
N VAL A 452 8.34 5.25 -0.14
CA VAL A 452 7.57 5.73 1.02
C VAL A 452 8.16 5.21 2.33
N GLY A 453 8.44 3.91 2.41
CA GLY A 453 9.02 3.29 3.60
C GLY A 453 10.37 3.89 3.98
N SER A 454 11.25 4.11 3.00
CA SER A 454 12.55 4.79 3.15
C SER A 454 12.38 6.23 3.64
N THR A 455 11.39 6.95 3.11
CA THR A 455 11.07 8.31 3.57
C THR A 455 10.62 8.32 5.02
N PHE A 456 9.71 7.42 5.42
CA PHE A 456 9.25 7.31 6.81
C PHE A 456 10.37 6.88 7.78
N ARG A 457 11.23 5.92 7.39
CA ARG A 457 12.42 5.54 8.17
C ARG A 457 13.38 6.71 8.39
N ALA A 458 13.48 7.63 7.44
CA ALA A 458 14.37 8.78 7.50
C ALA A 458 13.76 10.02 8.20
N ALA A 459 12.44 10.05 8.36
CA ALA A 459 11.70 11.17 8.92
C ALA A 459 11.86 11.30 10.44
N THR A 460 11.41 12.42 11.01
CA THR A 460 11.01 12.45 12.42
C THR A 460 9.91 11.42 12.66
N PRO A 461 9.85 10.76 13.82
CA PRO A 461 8.86 9.72 14.01
C PRO A 461 7.45 10.23 13.86
N GLY A 462 6.62 9.32 13.36
CA GLY A 462 5.21 9.52 13.22
C GLY A 462 4.49 9.57 14.57
N PRO A 463 3.23 10.00 14.55
CA PRO A 463 2.42 10.21 15.74
C PRO A 463 2.05 8.92 16.50
N ALA A 464 2.33 7.71 15.97
CA ALA A 464 1.94 6.44 16.60
C ALA A 464 2.90 5.93 17.69
N VAL A 465 4.09 6.53 17.87
CA VAL A 465 5.01 6.14 18.95
C VAL A 465 4.38 6.55 20.31
N ALA A 466 4.42 5.75 21.41
CA ALA A 466 3.51 5.86 22.59
C ALA A 466 4.06 6.31 24.00
N ASP A 467 3.89 7.54 24.53
CA ASP A 467 4.68 8.26 25.59
C ASP A 467 5.71 7.56 26.54
N ASN A 468 6.97 8.08 26.63
CA ASN A 468 8.16 7.73 27.48
C ASN A 468 9.34 6.84 26.94
N CYS A 469 10.01 7.22 25.86
CA CYS A 469 11.26 6.64 25.34
C CYS A 469 12.39 7.67 25.34
N ALA A 470 13.64 7.24 25.13
CA ALA A 470 14.69 8.13 24.61
C ALA A 470 14.32 8.72 23.24
N ALA A 471 15.10 9.72 22.78
CA ALA A 471 14.88 10.31 21.46
C ALA A 471 14.92 9.22 20.37
N PRO A 472 14.08 9.31 19.35
CA PRO A 472 13.95 8.25 18.36
C PRO A 472 15.22 8.09 17.55
N TRP A 473 15.50 6.85 17.16
CA TRP A 473 16.50 6.58 16.15
C TRP A 473 15.98 7.06 14.81
N TYR A 474 16.78 7.86 14.12
CA TYR A 474 16.55 8.24 12.74
C TYR A 474 17.84 7.96 11.98
N GLY A 475 17.73 7.39 10.77
CA GLY A 475 18.90 6.85 10.04
C GLY A 475 20.02 7.85 9.82
N THR A 476 19.68 9.13 9.79
CA THR A 476 20.67 10.19 9.55
C THR A 476 21.43 10.61 10.80
N GLY A 477 20.97 10.27 12.01
CA GLY A 477 21.59 10.63 13.28
C GLY A 477 22.98 10.02 13.49
N ILE A 478 23.83 10.71 14.26
CA ILE A 478 25.12 10.18 14.72
C ILE A 478 25.00 9.84 16.20
N TYR A 479 25.37 8.62 16.55
CA TYR A 479 25.27 8.11 17.91
C TYR A 479 26.61 7.53 18.35
N SER A 480 26.95 7.68 19.62
CA SER A 480 28.22 7.27 20.21
C SER A 480 28.04 6.73 21.63
N GLY A 481 29.05 6.04 22.14
CA GLY A 481 28.94 5.17 23.31
C GLY A 481 28.13 5.73 24.49
N LYS A 482 27.02 5.03 24.81
CA LYS A 482 25.96 5.31 25.81
C LYS A 482 24.80 6.19 25.35
N ASP A 483 24.79 6.71 24.12
CA ASP A 483 23.59 7.32 23.56
C ASP A 483 22.48 6.28 23.52
N VAL A 484 21.31 6.65 24.03
CA VAL A 484 20.11 5.81 24.04
C VAL A 484 19.13 6.40 23.05
N VAL A 485 18.58 5.53 22.20
CA VAL A 485 17.54 5.89 21.23
C VAL A 485 16.36 4.96 21.35
N SER A 486 15.19 5.37 20.90
CA SER A 486 14.08 4.44 20.67
C SER A 486 13.96 3.99 19.23
N PHE A 487 13.59 2.74 19.04
CA PHE A 487 13.33 2.17 17.73
C PHE A 487 12.34 1.02 17.90
N GLU A 488 11.24 1.01 17.14
CA GLU A 488 10.21 -0.05 17.21
C GLU A 488 9.71 -0.34 18.64
N GLY A 489 9.44 0.72 19.43
CA GLY A 489 8.94 0.59 20.82
C GLY A 489 9.95 0.11 21.86
N ASP A 490 11.24 0.00 21.51
CA ASP A 490 12.31 -0.39 22.43
C ASP A 490 13.43 0.65 22.50
N GLU A 491 14.04 0.79 23.68
CA GLU A 491 15.26 1.55 23.87
C GLU A 491 16.49 0.71 23.50
N TYR A 492 17.42 1.35 22.81
CA TYR A 492 18.69 0.77 22.41
C TYR A 492 19.84 1.70 22.80
N ALA A 493 20.87 1.14 23.43
CA ALA A 493 22.11 1.85 23.71
C ALA A 493 23.13 1.61 22.60
N ALA A 494 23.72 2.68 22.08
CA ALA A 494 24.85 2.61 21.16
C ALA A 494 26.07 2.00 21.90
N GLN A 495 26.58 0.89 21.36
CA GLN A 495 27.75 0.19 21.89
C GLN A 495 29.06 0.85 21.43
N TRP A 496 29.05 1.46 20.25
CA TRP A 496 30.13 2.24 19.66
C TRP A 496 29.54 3.28 18.70
N TRP A 497 30.40 4.08 18.06
CA TRP A 497 29.96 5.09 17.09
C TRP A 497 29.17 4.45 15.94
N THR A 498 28.00 4.99 15.61
CA THR A 498 27.13 4.48 14.54
C THR A 498 26.33 5.60 13.87
N ARG A 499 25.98 5.37 12.60
CA ARG A 499 25.07 6.17 11.76
C ARG A 499 24.44 5.23 10.73
N ASP A 500 23.13 5.38 10.49
CA ASP A 500 22.37 4.65 9.46
C ASP A 500 22.38 3.11 9.59
N GLN A 501 22.85 2.60 10.73
CA GLN A 501 22.70 1.21 11.09
C GLN A 501 21.51 1.14 12.03
N LYS A 502 20.43 0.48 11.63
CA LYS A 502 19.21 0.35 12.43
C LYS A 502 19.46 -0.43 13.74
N PRO A 503 18.82 -0.06 14.86
CA PRO A 503 18.72 -0.94 16.01
C PRO A 503 18.02 -2.26 15.65
N GLY A 504 18.30 -3.34 16.40
CA GLY A 504 17.69 -4.66 16.19
C GLY A 504 18.59 -5.73 15.54
N ASP A 505 19.69 -5.36 14.85
CA ASP A 505 20.67 -6.35 14.40
C ASP A 505 21.45 -6.93 15.60
N VAL A 506 21.41 -8.25 15.79
CA VAL A 506 22.08 -8.97 16.89
C VAL A 506 23.61 -8.81 16.88
N ASN A 507 24.20 -8.49 15.71
CA ASN A 507 25.61 -8.19 15.56
C ASN A 507 25.86 -6.70 15.29
N GLY A 508 24.81 -5.88 15.36
CA GLY A 508 24.84 -4.46 15.09
C GLY A 508 25.43 -3.63 16.23
N PRO A 509 25.48 -2.31 16.05
CA PRO A 509 26.05 -1.37 17.02
C PRO A 509 25.11 -1.07 18.20
N TRP A 510 23.94 -1.67 18.23
CA TRP A 510 22.85 -1.32 19.15
C TRP A 510 22.57 -2.47 20.11
N LYS A 511 22.66 -2.18 21.40
CA LYS A 511 22.25 -3.11 22.45
C LYS A 511 20.86 -2.74 22.95
N LYS A 512 19.89 -3.62 22.72
CA LYS A 512 18.54 -3.50 23.29
C LYS A 512 18.61 -3.38 24.82
N ILE A 513 17.99 -2.35 25.36
CA ILE A 513 17.82 -2.09 26.80
C ILE A 513 16.51 -2.72 27.27
N GLY A 514 15.42 -2.48 26.54
CA GLY A 514 14.08 -2.98 26.84
C GLY A 514 12.99 -2.09 26.23
N PRO A 515 11.72 -2.43 26.42
CA PRO A 515 10.61 -1.66 25.88
C PRO A 515 10.59 -0.26 26.49
N CYS A 516 10.29 0.73 25.67
CA CYS A 516 10.13 2.12 26.06
C CYS A 516 8.87 2.67 25.40
N GLY A 517 8.26 3.71 25.97
CA GLY A 517 7.02 4.27 25.42
C GLY A 517 7.19 5.10 24.12
N THR A 518 7.08 6.44 24.20
CA THR A 518 7.24 7.42 23.11
C THR A 518 8.32 8.38 23.41
N ALA A 519 9.11 8.63 22.38
CA ALA A 519 10.21 9.55 22.50
C ALA A 519 9.66 10.93 22.92
N PRO A 520 10.32 11.67 23.82
CA PRO A 520 9.95 13.05 24.08
C PRO A 520 9.89 13.80 22.76
N ALA A 521 9.04 14.83 22.70
CA ALA A 521 9.14 15.84 21.65
C ALA A 521 10.62 16.20 21.49
N VAL A 522 11.17 15.93 20.30
CA VAL A 522 12.56 16.27 20.05
C VAL A 522 12.67 17.79 20.17
N ASP A 523 13.67 18.28 20.90
CA ASP A 523 14.05 19.71 20.84
C ASP A 523 14.43 19.99 19.38
N ALA A 524 13.44 20.41 18.62
CA ALA A 524 13.51 20.53 17.18
C ALA A 524 13.85 21.98 16.85
N ASP A 525 14.90 22.16 16.07
CA ASP A 525 15.23 23.48 15.53
C ASP A 525 14.12 23.95 14.58
N GLN A 526 14.07 25.24 14.29
CA GLN A 526 13.27 25.72 13.16
C GLN A 526 13.76 25.06 11.87
N CYS A 527 12.84 24.54 11.05
CA CYS A 527 13.22 23.98 9.75
C CYS A 527 13.92 25.03 8.87
N ALA A 528 15.09 24.66 8.33
CA ALA A 528 15.79 25.36 7.27
C ALA A 528 14.93 25.36 5.98
N PRO A 529 15.29 26.14 4.94
CA PRO A 529 14.59 26.08 3.66
C PRO A 529 14.50 24.64 3.13
N ALA A 530 13.34 24.25 2.61
CA ALA A 530 13.14 22.91 2.06
C ALA A 530 14.19 22.60 0.97
N TRP A 531 14.67 21.36 0.94
CA TRP A 531 15.61 20.90 -0.09
C TRP A 531 14.96 20.96 -1.48
N ASP A 532 15.73 21.44 -2.45
CA ASP A 532 15.36 21.56 -3.86
C ASP A 532 16.36 20.77 -4.70
N ALA A 533 15.87 19.76 -5.42
CA ALA A 533 16.70 18.91 -6.28
C ALA A 533 17.42 19.68 -7.40
N ALA A 534 16.85 20.81 -7.86
CA ALA A 534 17.41 21.63 -8.91
C ALA A 534 18.49 22.60 -8.40
N ALA A 535 18.48 22.92 -7.09
CA ALA A 535 19.40 23.84 -6.46
C ALA A 535 20.79 23.22 -6.23
N THR A 536 21.81 24.09 -6.24
CA THR A 536 23.19 23.72 -5.88
C THR A 536 23.48 24.15 -4.45
N TYR A 537 24.06 23.24 -3.67
CA TYR A 537 24.46 23.48 -2.29
C TYR A 537 25.97 23.37 -2.16
N SER A 538 26.58 24.15 -1.27
CA SER A 538 27.99 24.13 -0.92
C SER A 538 28.18 23.73 0.54
N GLY A 539 29.41 23.36 0.91
CA GLY A 539 29.72 22.95 2.28
C GLY A 539 29.30 24.00 3.31
N GLY A 540 28.45 23.59 4.26
CA GLY A 540 27.87 24.44 5.31
C GLY A 540 26.42 24.86 5.04
N ASP A 541 25.90 24.74 3.82
CA ASP A 541 24.51 25.08 3.51
C ASP A 541 23.55 24.15 4.24
N LYS A 542 22.43 24.71 4.73
CA LYS A 542 21.41 23.96 5.47
C LYS A 542 20.10 23.90 4.69
N VAL A 543 19.48 22.72 4.68
CA VAL A 543 18.16 22.47 4.10
C VAL A 543 17.34 21.59 5.03
N SER A 544 16.01 21.64 4.93
CA SER A 544 15.13 20.68 5.59
C SER A 544 14.57 19.66 4.61
N ARG A 545 14.35 18.43 5.08
CA ARG A 545 13.64 17.36 4.37
C ARG A 545 12.98 16.45 5.39
N ALA A 546 11.69 16.10 5.19
CA ALA A 546 10.94 15.17 6.06
C ALA A 546 11.02 15.51 7.56
N GLY A 547 10.93 16.79 7.93
CA GLY A 547 11.09 17.24 9.32
C GLY A 547 12.52 17.19 9.87
N VAL A 548 13.54 17.07 9.01
CA VAL A 548 14.95 16.97 9.42
C VAL A 548 15.81 18.02 8.71
N ASN A 549 16.56 18.82 9.48
CA ASN A 549 17.57 19.75 9.00
C ASN A 549 18.88 19.02 8.67
N HIS A 550 19.35 19.13 7.43
CA HIS A 550 20.62 18.60 6.95
C HIS A 550 21.61 19.72 6.64
N THR A 551 22.90 19.46 6.84
CA THR A 551 23.99 20.36 6.44
C THR A 551 24.83 19.74 5.33
N ALA A 552 25.04 20.43 4.21
CA ALA A 552 25.90 19.96 3.14
C ALA A 552 27.36 19.90 3.61
N ARG A 553 28.03 18.77 3.37
CA ARG A 553 29.45 18.54 3.70
C ARG A 553 30.38 19.18 2.67
N TRP A 554 29.95 19.16 1.40
CA TRP A 554 30.64 19.70 0.25
C TRP A 554 29.62 20.03 -0.84
N TRP A 555 30.10 20.44 -2.01
CA TRP A 555 29.23 20.83 -3.11
C TRP A 555 28.35 19.66 -3.59
N THR A 556 27.05 19.88 -3.74
CA THR A 556 26.13 18.89 -4.29
C THR A 556 24.97 19.52 -5.05
N ARG A 557 24.36 18.73 -5.94
CA ARG A 557 23.14 19.06 -6.69
C ARG A 557 22.39 17.77 -6.96
N GLY A 558 21.09 17.75 -6.69
CA GLY A 558 20.22 16.59 -6.95
C GLY A 558 20.41 15.40 -6.01
N GLU A 559 21.47 15.33 -5.21
CA GLU A 559 21.60 14.31 -4.16
C GLU A 559 20.64 14.62 -3.01
N GLN A 560 19.76 13.68 -2.69
CA GLN A 560 18.73 13.86 -1.67
C GLN A 560 19.31 13.74 -0.26
N PRO A 561 19.01 14.68 0.66
CA PRO A 561 19.43 14.57 2.04
C PRO A 561 18.87 13.32 2.73
N GLY A 562 19.72 12.65 3.50
CA GLY A 562 19.33 11.53 4.34
C GLY A 562 19.17 10.17 3.66
N THR A 563 19.37 10.07 2.33
CA THR A 563 19.28 8.78 1.60
C THR A 563 20.61 8.03 1.50
N ASN A 564 21.75 8.72 1.72
CA ASN A 564 23.08 8.11 1.71
C ASN A 564 23.90 8.58 2.93
N PRO A 565 24.29 7.67 3.85
CA PRO A 565 25.05 8.01 5.04
C PRO A 565 26.48 8.48 4.74
N THR A 566 27.01 8.15 3.57
CA THR A 566 28.33 8.57 3.09
C THR A 566 28.26 9.68 2.06
N GLY A 567 27.04 10.16 1.78
CA GLY A 567 26.74 11.17 0.79
C GLY A 567 27.17 12.59 1.14
N ALA A 568 26.79 13.55 0.30
CA ALA A 568 27.08 14.96 0.46
C ALA A 568 26.40 15.61 1.67
N TRP A 569 25.39 14.97 2.26
CA TRP A 569 24.66 15.50 3.40
C TRP A 569 25.15 14.92 4.73
N ALA A 570 25.44 15.83 5.67
CA ALA A 570 25.74 15.47 7.05
C ALA A 570 24.51 14.84 7.73
N ALA A 571 24.76 14.32 8.93
CA ALA A 571 23.71 13.85 9.79
C ALA A 571 22.66 14.94 10.01
N GLY A 572 21.39 14.56 9.94
CA GLY A 572 20.30 15.48 10.11
C GLY A 572 20.03 15.78 11.59
N GLN A 573 19.29 16.84 11.89
CA GLN A 573 18.70 17.10 13.21
C GLN A 573 17.20 17.37 13.03
N PRO A 574 16.30 16.80 13.86
CA PRO A 574 14.87 17.09 13.79
C PRO A 574 14.56 18.59 13.80
N CYS A 575 13.55 18.98 13.03
CA CYS A 575 13.10 20.34 12.88
C CYS A 575 11.57 20.41 12.80
N THR A 576 11.00 21.56 13.18
CA THR A 576 9.57 21.84 13.03
C THR A 576 9.35 23.14 12.28
N THR A 577 8.24 23.21 11.55
CA THR A 577 7.71 24.46 11.00
C THR A 577 6.83 25.08 12.08
N ALA A 578 7.20 26.29 12.55
CA ALA A 578 6.50 27.01 13.61
C ALA A 578 5.03 27.33 13.30
#